data_AF-A0A292QRT0-F1
#
_entry.id   AF-A0A292QRT0-F1
#
_cell.length_a   1.000
_cell.length_b   1.000
_cell.length_c   1.000
_cell.angle_alpha   90.00
_cell.angle_beta   90.00
_cell.angle_gamma   90.00
#
_symmetry.space_group_name_H-M   'P 1'
#
loop_
_entity.id
_entity.type
_entity.pdbx_description
1 polymer ?
#
loop_
_entity_poly.entity_id
_entity_poly.type
_entity_poly.pdbx_seq_one_letter_code
_entity_poly.pdbx_strand_id
1 'polypeptide(L)'
;MGMAASQARLLSITARLTNNENSGQSISYSKQRLADQTQQITNEYNEALNTTKLTVLTGFNGSDATYTDISYDTMTNKQMAANTKQYVVTDTKGRILVTEDIANAYKKSNGNYNQFLANISDKEGGPYTQSDLKVQDNGTYNNADLIDASQKIHEAWDKYFASVGIECSDDEHKGIYDDGTYRFKWNNVLDTNDKGEYLDKDGKVITADEAKTKGYSSVGSGYASWAVLDKNGEPTGEYTPINYEGTTEESRELFDYAMAITESFMRTEKNLKAEGKSAEMNEVFDPKKYTLNLDAGNKADLNYYKNIFSKMQSSGYFTYTNTPATAKDDPEHYKYASVGTGTAGNVQKSPLKDNTVFEAALRDGSLRLEYYSTTSKSFKTTTISEDNCIQEVSDERAIARAESKYNQDMADLENQDKKLDLELKKLDTEHSALQTEYDSVKNVVDKNVESSFKTFG
;
A
#
# COMPACT_ATOMS: atom_id res chain seq x y z
N MET A 1 17.41 -21.93 -87.01
CA MET A 1 17.54 -22.15 -85.55
C MET A 1 17.22 -20.90 -84.70
N GLY A 2 16.97 -19.71 -85.27
CA GLY A 2 16.82 -18.47 -84.47
C GLY A 2 15.48 -18.26 -83.74
N MET A 3 14.34 -18.70 -84.30
CA MET A 3 13.01 -18.33 -83.76
C MET A 3 12.70 -18.89 -82.37
N ALA A 4 12.95 -20.18 -82.13
CA ALA A 4 12.64 -20.82 -80.85
C ALA A 4 13.48 -20.24 -79.69
N ALA A 5 14.75 -19.91 -79.95
CA ALA A 5 15.62 -19.27 -78.97
C ALA A 5 15.18 -17.83 -78.65
N SER A 6 14.75 -17.05 -79.66
CA SER A 6 14.24 -15.69 -79.45
C SER A 6 12.89 -15.66 -78.73
N GLN A 7 12.01 -16.63 -78.98
CA GLN A 7 10.73 -16.76 -78.28
C GLN A 7 10.93 -17.20 -76.82
N ALA A 8 11.84 -18.14 -76.56
CA ALA A 8 12.20 -18.55 -75.20
C ALA A 8 12.80 -17.38 -74.40
N ARG A 9 13.65 -16.57 -75.04
CA ARG A 9 14.21 -15.36 -74.41
C ARG A 9 13.14 -14.32 -74.13
N LEU A 10 12.23 -14.06 -75.07
CA LEU A 10 11.10 -13.14 -74.88
C LEU A 10 10.27 -13.54 -73.65
N LEU A 11 9.91 -14.82 -73.56
CA LEU A 11 9.16 -15.36 -72.42
C LEU A 11 9.92 -15.21 -71.10
N SER A 12 11.25 -15.42 -71.11
CA SER A 12 12.08 -15.24 -69.92
C SER A 12 12.15 -13.78 -69.44
N ILE A 13 12.20 -12.82 -70.38
CA ILE A 13 12.21 -11.39 -70.05
C ILE A 13 10.83 -10.96 -69.52
N THR A 14 9.74 -11.44 -70.13
CA THR A 14 8.38 -11.21 -69.63
C THR A 14 8.23 -11.72 -68.19
N ALA A 15 8.69 -12.93 -67.89
CA ALA A 15 8.64 -13.47 -66.52
C ALA A 15 9.44 -12.60 -65.52
N ARG A 16 10.59 -12.06 -65.94
CA ARG A 16 11.39 -11.14 -65.11
C ARG A 16 10.72 -9.78 -64.92
N LEU A 17 10.08 -9.23 -65.95
CA LEU A 17 9.28 -7.99 -65.87
C LEU A 17 8.14 -8.16 -64.87
N THR A 18 7.36 -9.24 -65.00
CA THR A 18 6.27 -9.54 -64.06
C THR A 18 6.77 -9.72 -62.62
N ASN A 19 7.91 -10.39 -62.41
CA ASN A 19 8.51 -10.52 -61.08
C ASN A 19 8.97 -9.17 -60.50
N ASN A 20 9.52 -8.29 -61.33
CA ASN A 20 9.92 -6.94 -60.95
C ASN A 20 8.70 -6.09 -60.56
N GLU A 21 7.64 -6.11 -61.37
CA GLU A 21 6.35 -5.44 -61.05
C GLU A 21 5.74 -5.96 -59.75
N ASN A 22 5.72 -7.27 -59.55
CA ASN A 22 5.23 -7.89 -58.30
C ASN A 22 6.05 -7.43 -57.08
N SER A 23 7.38 -7.32 -57.24
CA SER A 23 8.26 -6.82 -56.18
C SER A 23 8.02 -5.33 -55.91
N GLY A 24 7.81 -4.51 -56.95
CA GLY A 24 7.44 -3.10 -56.81
C GLY A 24 6.13 -2.91 -56.06
N GLN A 25 5.10 -3.71 -56.37
CA GLN A 25 3.84 -3.71 -55.63
C GLN A 25 4.04 -4.09 -54.16
N SER A 26 4.83 -5.13 -53.88
CA SER A 26 5.14 -5.55 -52.50
C SER A 26 5.85 -4.45 -51.69
N ILE A 27 6.76 -3.71 -52.32
CA ILE A 27 7.42 -2.56 -51.70
C ILE A 27 6.41 -1.44 -51.44
N SER A 28 5.56 -1.10 -52.42
CA SER A 28 4.52 -0.08 -52.27
C SER A 28 3.57 -0.38 -51.10
N TYR A 29 3.11 -1.62 -50.96
CA TYR A 29 2.33 -2.05 -49.78
C TYR A 29 3.12 -1.92 -48.48
N SER A 30 4.43 -2.16 -48.51
CA SER A 30 5.28 -1.98 -47.33
C SER A 30 5.39 -0.51 -46.93
N LYS A 31 5.50 0.42 -47.89
CA LYS A 31 5.47 1.87 -47.61
C LYS A 31 4.11 2.31 -47.04
N GLN A 32 3.00 1.75 -47.54
CA GLN A 32 1.67 2.04 -46.99
C GLN A 32 1.58 1.60 -45.51
N ARG A 33 2.09 0.41 -45.17
CA ARG A 33 2.16 -0.03 -43.77
C ARG A 33 3.04 0.87 -42.90
N LEU A 34 4.18 1.37 -43.43
CA LEU A 34 5.00 2.34 -42.70
C LEU A 34 4.23 3.63 -42.42
N ALA A 35 3.44 4.12 -43.38
CA ALA A 35 2.60 5.30 -43.16
C ALA A 35 1.54 5.07 -42.07
N ASP A 36 0.90 3.90 -42.06
CA ASP A 36 -0.04 3.51 -40.99
C ASP A 36 0.67 3.45 -39.62
N GLN A 37 1.89 2.91 -39.56
CA GLN A 37 2.71 2.87 -38.35
C GLN A 37 3.10 4.27 -37.86
N THR A 38 3.48 5.18 -38.76
CA THR A 38 3.76 6.59 -38.45
C THR A 38 2.56 7.25 -37.78
N GLN A 39 1.35 7.01 -38.32
CA GLN A 39 0.13 7.56 -37.74
C GLN A 39 -0.14 6.96 -36.35
N GLN A 40 0.06 5.66 -36.18
CA GLN A 40 -0.09 5.00 -34.87
C GLN A 40 0.87 5.58 -33.83
N ILE A 41 2.17 5.69 -34.13
CA ILE A 41 3.18 6.24 -33.22
C ILE A 41 2.85 7.69 -32.83
N THR A 42 2.37 8.48 -33.79
CA THR A 42 1.94 9.86 -33.53
C THR A 42 0.75 9.91 -32.58
N ASN A 43 -0.23 9.03 -32.75
CA ASN A 43 -1.39 8.94 -31.86
C ASN A 43 -0.97 8.50 -30.45
N GLU A 44 -0.12 7.49 -30.32
CA GLU A 44 0.41 7.03 -29.03
C GLU A 44 1.16 8.15 -28.28
N TYR A 45 1.95 8.95 -29.00
CA TYR A 45 2.61 10.12 -28.42
C TYR A 45 1.62 11.20 -27.95
N ASN A 46 0.61 11.50 -28.76
CA ASN A 46 -0.44 12.46 -28.39
C ASN A 46 -1.27 11.99 -27.18
N GLU A 47 -1.54 10.69 -27.07
CA GLU A 47 -2.19 10.12 -25.88
C GLU A 47 -1.30 10.26 -24.64
N ALA A 48 0.01 10.02 -24.77
CA ALA A 48 0.96 10.23 -23.68
C ALA A 48 1.05 11.70 -23.25
N LEU A 49 0.96 12.65 -24.17
CA LEU A 49 0.91 14.10 -23.86
C LEU A 49 -0.31 14.50 -23.02
N ASN A 50 -1.42 13.79 -23.20
CA ASN A 50 -2.64 14.01 -22.42
C ASN A 50 -2.68 13.18 -21.13
N THR A 51 -1.64 12.39 -20.84
CA THR A 51 -1.58 11.57 -19.64
C THR A 51 -1.34 12.45 -18.42
N THR A 52 -2.28 12.39 -17.49
CA THR A 52 -2.24 13.06 -16.20
C THR A 52 -1.98 12.05 -15.10
N LYS A 53 -1.41 12.53 -14.00
CA LYS A 53 -1.25 11.79 -12.75
C LYS A 53 -1.89 12.53 -11.59
N LEU A 54 -2.23 11.79 -10.55
CA LEU A 54 -2.78 12.35 -9.33
C LEU A 54 -1.67 12.59 -8.30
N THR A 55 -1.67 13.76 -7.67
CA THR A 55 -0.79 14.08 -6.54
C THR A 55 -1.62 14.49 -5.34
N VAL A 56 -1.08 14.24 -4.15
CA VAL A 56 -1.69 14.61 -2.86
C VAL A 56 -0.74 15.48 -2.05
N LEU A 57 -1.29 16.47 -1.36
CA LEU A 57 -0.56 17.34 -0.44
C LEU A 57 -0.08 16.53 0.77
N THR A 58 1.24 16.36 0.89
CA THR A 58 1.89 15.60 1.98
C THR A 58 2.62 16.50 2.98
N GLY A 59 2.83 17.78 2.67
CA GLY A 59 3.42 18.73 3.61
C GLY A 59 3.11 20.19 3.28
N PHE A 60 2.98 21.02 4.30
CA PHE A 60 2.79 22.46 4.16
C PHE A 60 3.52 23.23 5.25
N ASN A 61 4.55 24.02 4.94
CA ASN A 61 5.31 24.73 5.99
C ASN A 61 4.75 26.15 6.30
N GLY A 62 3.57 26.49 5.80
CA GLY A 62 2.98 27.83 5.91
C GLY A 62 3.27 28.75 4.72
N SER A 63 4.26 28.42 3.88
CA SER A 63 4.61 29.17 2.66
C SER A 63 4.68 28.28 1.42
N ASP A 64 5.19 27.05 1.57
CA ASP A 64 5.39 26.08 0.51
C ASP A 64 4.54 24.83 0.74
N ALA A 65 3.87 24.40 -0.32
CA ALA A 65 3.12 23.15 -0.38
C ALA A 65 3.95 22.06 -1.06
N THR A 66 4.03 20.89 -0.45
CA THR A 66 4.72 19.70 -0.97
C THR A 66 3.69 18.68 -1.42
N TYR A 67 3.72 18.32 -2.70
CA TYR A 67 2.85 17.31 -3.30
C TYR A 67 3.64 16.06 -3.64
N THR A 68 3.02 14.90 -3.44
CA THR A 68 3.60 13.59 -3.76
C THR A 68 2.62 12.80 -4.63
N ASP A 69 3.15 12.01 -5.56
CA ASP A 69 2.34 11.15 -6.43
C ASP A 69 1.47 10.21 -5.57
N ILE A 70 0.19 10.07 -5.93
CA ILE A 70 -0.71 9.12 -5.31
C ILE A 70 -0.23 7.72 -5.66
N SER A 71 0.04 6.93 -4.63
CA SER A 71 0.47 5.55 -4.76
C SER A 71 -0.08 4.74 -3.59
N TYR A 72 -0.01 3.42 -3.69
CA TYR A 72 -0.31 2.54 -2.56
C TYR A 72 0.48 2.95 -1.32
N ASP A 73 1.79 3.18 -1.46
CA ASP A 73 2.65 3.53 -0.34
C ASP A 73 2.30 4.90 0.26
N THR A 74 2.07 5.91 -0.59
CA THR A 74 1.70 7.27 -0.15
C THR A 74 0.37 7.27 0.63
N MET A 75 -0.59 6.46 0.19
CA MET A 75 -1.96 6.46 0.73
C MET A 75 -2.19 5.50 1.89
N THR A 76 -1.25 4.58 2.16
CA THR A 76 -1.38 3.58 3.24
C THR A 76 -0.36 3.75 4.37
N ASN A 77 0.65 4.61 4.23
CA ASN A 77 1.67 4.87 5.26
C ASN A 77 1.47 6.21 6.01
N LYS A 78 2.30 6.42 7.04
CA LYS A 78 2.35 7.62 7.92
C LYS A 78 2.89 8.90 7.25
N GLN A 79 2.61 9.09 5.97
CA GLN A 79 3.25 10.13 5.14
C GLN A 79 2.55 11.51 5.25
N MET A 80 1.35 11.56 5.83
CA MET A 80 0.59 12.80 5.97
C MET A 80 1.18 13.62 7.12
N ALA A 81 1.88 14.71 6.81
CA ALA A 81 2.45 15.60 7.83
C ALA A 81 1.39 16.04 8.84
N ALA A 82 1.81 16.40 10.06
CA ALA A 82 0.93 16.80 11.16
C ALA A 82 -0.09 17.92 10.83
N ASN A 83 0.10 18.62 9.72
CA ASN A 83 -0.72 19.72 9.22
C ASN A 83 -1.47 19.44 7.92
N THR A 84 -1.52 18.19 7.48
CA THR A 84 -2.31 17.74 6.32
C THR A 84 -3.45 16.84 6.77
N LYS A 85 -4.37 16.51 5.85
CA LYS A 85 -5.46 15.57 6.12
C LYS A 85 -4.90 14.15 6.17
N GLN A 86 -5.35 13.35 7.14
CA GLN A 86 -5.14 11.91 7.09
C GLN A 86 -6.13 11.28 6.11
N TYR A 87 -5.61 10.74 5.01
CA TYR A 87 -6.40 9.97 4.05
C TYR A 87 -6.38 8.49 4.36
N VAL A 88 -7.46 7.81 3.96
CA VAL A 88 -7.53 6.36 3.84
C VAL A 88 -8.20 6.01 2.52
N VAL A 89 -7.85 4.83 2.01
CA VAL A 89 -8.49 4.26 0.83
C VAL A 89 -9.41 3.13 1.27
N THR A 90 -10.61 3.08 0.72
CA THR A 90 -11.58 2.01 1.01
C THR A 90 -12.00 1.28 -0.26
N ASP A 91 -12.46 0.05 -0.12
CA ASP A 91 -13.15 -0.63 -1.21
C ASP A 91 -14.63 -0.21 -1.27
N THR A 92 -15.37 -0.77 -2.24
CA THR A 92 -16.81 -0.49 -2.40
C THR A 92 -17.67 -0.94 -1.21
N LYS A 93 -17.14 -1.80 -0.32
CA LYS A 93 -17.79 -2.24 0.92
C LYS A 93 -17.44 -1.34 2.12
N GLY A 94 -16.55 -0.37 1.93
CA GLY A 94 -16.10 0.54 2.99
C GLY A 94 -14.95 0.00 3.84
N ARG A 95 -14.41 -1.18 3.53
CA ARG A 95 -13.25 -1.77 4.23
C ARG A 95 -12.01 -0.96 3.93
N ILE A 96 -11.21 -0.66 4.95
CA ILE A 96 -9.98 0.13 4.77
C ILE A 96 -8.86 -0.68 4.12
N LEU A 97 -8.16 -0.08 3.16
CA LEU A 97 -6.91 -0.58 2.60
C LEU A 97 -5.75 -0.22 3.52
N VAL A 98 -5.01 -1.23 3.98
CA VAL A 98 -3.84 -1.06 4.85
C VAL A 98 -2.61 -1.82 4.32
N THR A 99 -1.44 -1.53 4.87
CA THR A 99 -0.23 -2.33 4.63
C THR A 99 -0.38 -3.74 5.22
N GLU A 100 0.39 -4.69 4.69
CA GLU A 100 0.42 -6.06 5.20
C GLU A 100 0.86 -6.10 6.68
N ASP A 101 1.79 -5.22 7.09
CA ASP A 101 2.24 -5.11 8.48
C ASP A 101 1.14 -4.63 9.43
N ILE A 102 0.37 -3.61 9.03
CA ILE A 102 -0.78 -3.12 9.81
C ILE A 102 -1.86 -4.19 9.90
N ALA A 103 -2.15 -4.90 8.80
CA ALA A 103 -3.10 -6.01 8.79
C ALA A 103 -2.66 -7.14 9.76
N ASN A 104 -1.39 -7.54 9.71
CA ASN A 104 -0.83 -8.56 10.57
C ASN A 104 -0.83 -8.14 12.04
N ALA A 105 -0.49 -6.88 12.33
CA ALA A 105 -0.56 -6.34 13.69
C ALA A 105 -1.98 -6.31 14.25
N TYR A 106 -2.97 -5.96 13.41
CA TYR A 106 -4.38 -5.97 13.79
C TYR A 106 -4.91 -7.37 14.07
N LYS A 107 -4.52 -8.36 13.25
CA LYS A 107 -4.86 -9.77 13.50
C LYS A 107 -4.32 -10.27 14.83
N LYS A 108 -3.02 -10.05 15.08
CA LYS A 108 -2.35 -10.47 16.32
C LYS A 108 -2.90 -9.77 17.56
N SER A 109 -3.48 -8.59 17.40
CA SER A 109 -3.98 -7.82 18.52
C SER A 109 -5.36 -8.23 19.03
N ASN A 110 -6.09 -9.07 18.28
CA ASN A 110 -7.42 -9.57 18.65
C ASN A 110 -8.37 -8.47 19.15
N GLY A 111 -8.34 -7.29 18.52
CA GLY A 111 -9.18 -6.14 18.89
C GLY A 111 -8.69 -5.32 20.09
N ASN A 112 -7.50 -5.61 20.63
CA ASN A 112 -6.82 -4.83 21.65
C ASN A 112 -5.92 -3.76 21.01
N TYR A 113 -6.17 -2.49 21.30
CA TYR A 113 -5.42 -1.39 20.69
C TYR A 113 -3.96 -1.33 21.18
N ASN A 114 -3.68 -1.71 22.43
CA ASN A 114 -2.31 -1.77 22.94
C ASN A 114 -1.48 -2.85 22.26
N GLN A 115 -2.06 -4.05 22.10
CA GLN A 115 -1.39 -5.12 21.36
C GLN A 115 -1.21 -4.74 19.89
N PHE A 116 -2.14 -3.97 19.31
CA PHE A 116 -1.98 -3.44 17.95
C PHE A 116 -0.78 -2.51 17.85
N LEU A 117 -0.68 -1.51 18.72
CA LEU A 117 0.46 -0.57 18.74
C LEU A 117 1.79 -1.27 19.00
N ALA A 118 1.79 -2.27 19.88
CA ALA A 118 2.95 -3.09 20.14
C ALA A 118 3.45 -3.87 18.92
N ASN A 119 2.50 -4.43 18.16
CA ASN A 119 2.80 -5.23 16.97
C ASN A 119 3.16 -4.39 15.74
N ILE A 120 2.90 -3.09 15.73
CA ILE A 120 3.30 -2.16 14.64
C ILE A 120 4.78 -1.73 14.76
N SER A 121 5.64 -2.57 15.34
CA SER A 121 7.03 -2.23 15.64
C SER A 121 7.97 -2.39 14.45
N ASP A 122 7.89 -1.47 13.48
CA ASP A 122 8.93 -1.26 12.47
C ASP A 122 9.73 0.03 12.74
N LYS A 123 9.87 0.40 14.03
CA LYS A 123 10.65 1.58 14.45
C LYS A 123 12.01 1.14 14.97
N GLU A 124 13.08 1.67 14.38
CA GLU A 124 14.33 1.87 15.12
C GLU A 124 13.99 2.62 16.43
N GLY A 125 13.92 1.90 17.56
CA GLY A 125 13.52 2.46 18.86
C GLY A 125 12.44 1.69 19.65
N GLY A 126 11.83 0.64 19.08
CA GLY A 126 10.91 -0.26 19.81
C GLY A 126 9.41 0.01 19.60
N PRO A 127 8.54 -0.77 20.27
CA PRO A 127 7.08 -0.77 20.07
C PRO A 127 6.40 0.54 20.51
N TYR A 128 5.32 0.92 19.82
CA TYR A 128 4.49 2.06 20.21
C TYR A 128 3.68 1.73 21.46
N THR A 129 3.48 2.72 22.34
CA THR A 129 2.60 2.63 23.52
C THR A 129 1.47 3.66 23.38
N GLN A 130 0.24 3.33 23.83
CA GLN A 130 -0.90 4.26 23.80
C GLN A 130 -0.64 5.57 24.53
N SER A 131 0.24 5.51 25.51
CA SER A 131 0.65 6.64 26.28
C SER A 131 1.62 7.48 25.46
N ASP A 132 1.14 8.61 24.95
CA ASP A 132 1.91 9.85 24.92
C ASP A 132 2.40 10.22 26.34
N LEU A 133 2.62 9.31 27.29
CA LEU A 133 2.96 9.60 28.68
C LEU A 133 4.25 8.88 29.04
N LYS A 134 5.33 9.66 29.19
CA LYS A 134 6.56 9.20 29.82
C LYS A 134 6.31 9.01 31.30
N VAL A 135 6.75 7.86 31.80
CA VAL A 135 6.77 7.53 33.21
C VAL A 135 8.19 7.72 33.70
N GLN A 136 8.39 8.83 34.41
CA GLN A 136 9.70 9.19 34.94
C GLN A 136 9.79 8.78 36.40
N ASP A 137 10.75 7.90 36.71
CA ASP A 137 11.20 7.66 38.07
C ASP A 137 12.13 8.81 38.48
N ASN A 138 11.61 9.71 39.30
CA ASN A 138 12.28 10.91 39.80
C ASN A 138 12.82 10.71 41.22
N GLY A 139 12.64 9.53 41.85
CA GLY A 139 13.24 9.16 43.13
C GLY A 139 12.97 10.07 44.34
N THR A 140 12.21 11.17 44.22
CA THR A 140 11.88 12.11 45.30
C THR A 140 10.59 12.86 44.98
N TYR A 141 9.62 12.85 45.91
CA TYR A 141 8.24 13.31 45.65
C TYR A 141 7.62 14.05 46.84
N ASN A 142 6.76 15.02 46.54
CA ASN A 142 5.84 15.61 47.53
C ASN A 142 4.50 14.87 47.51
N ASN A 143 3.76 14.86 48.61
CA ASN A 143 2.47 14.13 48.70
C ASN A 143 1.39 14.62 47.72
N ALA A 144 1.47 15.86 47.22
CA ALA A 144 0.42 16.46 46.40
C ALA A 144 0.45 15.92 44.96
N ASP A 145 1.63 15.82 44.35
CA ASP A 145 1.81 15.29 43.00
C ASP A 145 1.41 13.80 42.93
N LEU A 146 1.56 13.08 44.05
CA LEU A 146 1.21 11.67 44.22
C LEU A 146 -0.30 11.45 44.28
N ILE A 147 -1.01 12.31 45.02
CA ILE A 147 -2.47 12.30 45.09
C ILE A 147 -3.05 12.63 43.72
N ASP A 148 -2.53 13.65 43.05
CA ASP A 148 -2.97 14.08 41.72
C ASP A 148 -2.83 12.98 40.65
N ALA A 149 -1.68 12.30 40.61
CA ALA A 149 -1.45 11.16 39.72
C ALA A 149 -2.46 10.02 39.95
N SER A 150 -2.68 9.65 41.21
CA SER A 150 -3.62 8.60 41.58
C SER A 150 -5.05 8.96 41.21
N GLN A 151 -5.46 10.18 41.53
CA GLN A 151 -6.80 10.68 41.30
C GLN A 151 -7.13 10.74 39.81
N LYS A 152 -6.15 11.00 38.94
CA LYS A 152 -6.33 10.92 37.48
C LYS A 152 -6.62 9.50 36.98
N ILE A 153 -6.00 8.46 37.53
CA ILE A 153 -6.31 7.06 37.18
C ILE A 153 -7.74 6.73 37.61
N HIS A 154 -8.11 7.10 38.84
CA HIS A 154 -9.44 6.89 39.38
C HIS A 154 -10.52 7.58 38.55
N GLU A 155 -10.38 8.88 38.33
CA GLU A 155 -11.32 9.67 37.56
C GLU A 155 -11.46 9.15 36.11
N ALA A 156 -10.40 8.56 35.54
CA ALA A 156 -10.46 7.94 34.23
C ALA A 156 -11.30 6.65 34.22
N TRP A 157 -11.03 5.74 35.16
CA TRP A 157 -11.80 4.51 35.32
C TRP A 157 -13.25 4.76 35.74
N ASP A 158 -13.50 5.71 36.64
CA ASP A 158 -14.84 6.09 37.07
C ASP A 158 -15.68 6.62 35.91
N LYS A 159 -15.10 7.47 35.04
CA LYS A 159 -15.79 7.94 33.83
C LYS A 159 -16.11 6.79 32.91
N TYR A 160 -15.17 5.86 32.71
CA TYR A 160 -15.43 4.67 31.90
C TYR A 160 -16.56 3.81 32.47
N PHE A 161 -16.49 3.44 33.75
CA PHE A 161 -17.49 2.60 34.41
C PHE A 161 -18.88 3.26 34.41
N ALA A 162 -18.95 4.56 34.67
CA ALA A 162 -20.18 5.32 34.52
C ALA A 162 -20.74 5.25 33.09
N SER A 163 -19.87 5.29 32.07
CA SER A 163 -20.28 5.20 30.66
C SER A 163 -20.86 3.85 30.26
N VAL A 164 -20.51 2.78 30.98
CA VAL A 164 -21.02 1.41 30.73
C VAL A 164 -22.08 0.97 31.74
N GLY A 165 -22.51 1.88 32.62
CA GLY A 165 -23.59 1.63 33.59
C GLY A 165 -23.16 0.83 34.82
N ILE A 166 -21.87 0.82 35.14
CA ILE A 166 -21.32 0.25 36.38
C ILE A 166 -21.29 1.36 37.44
N GLU A 167 -22.00 1.16 38.57
CA GLU A 167 -22.04 2.14 39.67
C GLU A 167 -20.80 2.01 40.57
N CYS A 168 -19.88 2.97 40.51
CA CYS A 168 -18.63 3.00 41.29
C CYS A 168 -18.79 3.31 42.80
N SER A 169 -20.01 3.32 43.35
CA SER A 169 -20.27 3.63 44.76
C SER A 169 -20.09 2.44 45.70
N ASP A 170 -19.87 1.23 45.16
CA ASP A 170 -19.64 0.02 45.96
C ASP A 170 -18.18 -0.08 46.41
N ASP A 171 -17.97 -0.61 47.62
CA ASP A 171 -16.66 -0.86 48.22
C ASP A 171 -15.80 -1.80 47.38
N GLU A 172 -16.33 -2.44 46.33
CA GLU A 172 -15.61 -3.28 45.36
C GLU A 172 -14.85 -2.46 44.29
N HIS A 173 -15.26 -1.22 44.01
CA HIS A 173 -14.74 -0.41 42.89
C HIS A 173 -13.85 0.77 43.33
N LYS A 174 -13.65 0.98 44.64
CA LYS A 174 -12.60 1.89 45.14
C LYS A 174 -11.27 1.43 44.56
N GLY A 175 -10.48 2.30 43.95
CA GLY A 175 -9.15 1.92 43.39
C GLY A 175 -7.97 2.02 44.39
N ILE A 176 -8.20 2.59 45.58
CA ILE A 176 -7.25 2.77 46.68
C ILE A 176 -7.97 2.44 47.98
N TYR A 177 -7.35 1.63 48.84
CA TYR A 177 -7.79 1.40 50.22
C TYR A 177 -7.49 2.64 51.09
N ASP A 178 -8.22 2.81 52.19
CA ASP A 178 -8.01 3.92 53.14
C ASP A 178 -6.59 3.93 53.75
N ASP A 179 -5.86 2.82 53.67
CA ASP A 179 -4.46 2.67 54.10
C ASP A 179 -3.43 3.07 53.03
N GLY A 180 -3.89 3.48 51.84
CA GLY A 180 -3.06 3.88 50.70
C GLY A 180 -2.53 2.71 49.85
N THR A 181 -3.02 1.48 50.05
CA THR A 181 -2.71 0.35 49.17
C THR A 181 -3.60 0.36 47.92
N TYR A 182 -3.03 -0.03 46.77
CA TYR A 182 -3.68 0.09 45.46
C TYR A 182 -4.43 -1.19 45.10
N ARG A 183 -5.65 -1.05 44.56
CA ARG A 183 -6.50 -2.19 44.13
C ARG A 183 -6.35 -2.53 42.66
N PHE A 184 -5.72 -1.66 41.87
CA PHE A 184 -5.37 -1.95 40.49
C PHE A 184 -4.07 -2.75 40.42
N LYS A 185 -4.12 -3.89 39.75
CA LYS A 185 -2.92 -4.66 39.41
C LYS A 185 -2.81 -4.77 37.89
N TRP A 186 -1.61 -4.49 37.38
CA TRP A 186 -1.25 -4.78 36.00
C TRP A 186 -0.96 -6.28 35.88
N ASN A 187 -1.86 -6.99 35.20
CA ASN A 187 -1.63 -8.39 34.87
C ASN A 187 -1.19 -8.46 33.41
N ASN A 188 -0.03 -9.07 33.18
CA ASN A 188 0.46 -9.32 31.83
C ASN A 188 -0.46 -10.28 31.07
N VAL A 189 -0.80 -9.94 29.83
CA VAL A 189 -1.45 -10.88 28.91
C VAL A 189 -0.39 -11.79 28.33
N LEU A 190 -0.69 -13.08 28.29
CA LEU A 190 0.11 -14.07 27.59
C LEU A 190 -0.15 -13.89 26.10
N ASP A 191 0.89 -13.62 25.30
CA ASP A 191 0.75 -13.47 23.86
C ASP A 191 0.11 -14.74 23.27
N THR A 192 -0.83 -14.62 22.33
CA THR A 192 -1.50 -15.77 21.68
C THR A 192 -1.44 -15.68 20.16
N ASN A 193 -1.40 -16.82 19.47
CA ASN A 193 -1.52 -16.86 18.01
C ASN A 193 -2.99 -16.71 17.55
N ASP A 194 -3.20 -16.75 16.23
CA ASP A 194 -4.51 -16.63 15.57
C ASP A 194 -5.53 -17.73 15.97
N LYS A 195 -5.10 -18.75 16.72
CA LYS A 195 -5.93 -19.85 17.24
C LYS A 195 -6.16 -19.75 18.75
N GLY A 196 -5.67 -18.69 19.40
CA GLY A 196 -5.75 -18.50 20.85
C GLY A 196 -4.74 -19.32 21.64
N GLU A 197 -3.71 -19.88 20.99
CA GLU A 197 -2.67 -20.67 21.67
C GLU A 197 -1.56 -19.74 22.19
N TYR A 198 -1.13 -19.93 23.43
CA TYR A 198 -0.12 -19.08 24.06
C TYR A 198 1.23 -19.16 23.36
N LEU A 199 1.96 -18.06 23.31
CA LEU A 199 3.27 -17.92 22.70
C LEU A 199 4.31 -17.54 23.75
N ASP A 200 5.53 -18.07 23.62
CA ASP A 200 6.68 -17.57 24.34
C ASP A 200 7.27 -16.31 23.67
N LYS A 201 8.27 -15.70 24.31
CA LYS A 201 8.98 -14.51 23.83
C LYS A 201 9.63 -14.67 22.44
N ASP A 202 9.81 -15.91 21.97
CA ASP A 202 10.42 -16.23 20.68
C ASP A 202 9.33 -16.60 19.64
N GLY A 203 8.05 -16.41 19.98
CA GLY A 203 6.90 -16.66 19.10
C GLY A 203 6.51 -18.12 18.97
N LYS A 204 6.99 -19.01 19.86
CA LYS A 204 6.68 -20.44 19.83
C LYS A 204 5.47 -20.76 20.70
N VAL A 205 4.61 -21.64 20.21
CA VAL A 205 3.44 -22.12 20.97
C VAL A 205 3.88 -22.84 22.25
N ILE A 206 3.28 -22.44 23.38
CA ILE A 206 3.45 -22.99 24.72
C ILE A 206 2.10 -23.34 25.33
N THR A 207 2.10 -24.20 26.34
CA THR A 207 0.88 -24.58 27.06
C THR A 207 0.40 -23.49 28.02
N ALA A 208 -0.89 -23.54 28.40
CA ALA A 208 -1.47 -22.63 29.40
C ALA A 208 -0.72 -22.63 30.74
N ASP A 209 -0.22 -23.79 31.16
CA ASP A 209 0.47 -23.93 32.43
C ASP A 209 1.94 -23.45 32.35
N GLU A 210 2.60 -23.61 31.20
CA GLU A 210 3.90 -22.98 30.94
C GLU A 210 3.80 -21.46 30.87
N ALA A 211 2.70 -20.95 30.30
CA ALA A 211 2.45 -19.52 30.18
C ALA A 211 2.22 -18.88 31.57
N LYS A 212 1.43 -19.51 32.44
CA LYS A 212 1.21 -19.09 33.84
C LYS A 212 2.49 -18.99 34.68
N THR A 213 3.48 -19.84 34.40
CA THR A 213 4.71 -19.95 35.20
C THR A 213 5.87 -19.12 34.66
N LYS A 214 5.91 -18.86 33.36
CA LYS A 214 7.03 -18.18 32.71
C LYS A 214 6.78 -16.69 32.42
N GLY A 215 5.52 -16.22 32.50
CA GLY A 215 5.18 -14.80 32.44
C GLY A 215 5.70 -14.12 31.16
N TYR A 216 5.17 -14.50 30.00
CA TYR A 216 5.55 -13.87 28.75
C TYR A 216 4.61 -12.69 28.46
N SER A 217 5.18 -11.49 28.29
CA SER A 217 4.48 -10.33 27.75
C SER A 217 5.38 -9.57 26.79
N SER A 218 4.89 -9.29 25.59
CA SER A 218 5.39 -8.20 24.76
C SER A 218 5.11 -6.83 25.40
N VAL A 219 5.77 -5.77 24.92
CA VAL A 219 5.32 -4.40 25.24
C VAL A 219 3.87 -4.25 24.75
N GLY A 220 2.99 -3.51 25.44
CA GLY A 220 1.55 -3.44 25.15
C GLY A 220 0.67 -4.56 25.71
N SER A 221 1.22 -5.66 26.26
CA SER A 221 0.40 -6.71 26.90
C SER A 221 0.11 -6.38 28.38
N GLY A 222 -1.15 -6.11 28.71
CA GLY A 222 -1.69 -6.17 30.08
C GLY A 222 -3.16 -5.73 30.23
N TYR A 223 -3.83 -6.24 31.26
CA TYR A 223 -5.13 -5.75 31.75
C TYR A 223 -4.94 -5.14 33.13
N ALA A 224 -5.54 -3.97 33.35
CA ALA A 224 -5.84 -3.52 34.70
C ALA A 224 -6.83 -4.53 35.32
N SER A 225 -6.62 -4.94 36.56
CA SER A 225 -7.49 -5.88 37.28
C SER A 225 -7.86 -5.33 38.64
N TRP A 226 -9.07 -5.65 39.12
CA TRP A 226 -9.47 -5.36 40.50
C TRP A 226 -9.20 -6.56 41.40
N ALA A 227 -8.87 -6.27 42.66
CA ALA A 227 -8.78 -7.29 43.70
C ALA A 227 -10.18 -7.85 44.01
N VAL A 228 -10.31 -9.17 44.09
CA VAL A 228 -11.50 -9.83 44.60
C VAL A 228 -11.53 -9.66 46.11
N LEU A 229 -12.61 -9.08 46.63
CA LEU A 229 -12.78 -8.86 48.07
C LEU A 229 -13.48 -10.04 48.73
N ASP A 230 -13.14 -10.29 49.98
CA ASP A 230 -13.88 -11.21 50.83
C ASP A 230 -15.14 -10.54 51.39
N LYS A 231 -15.96 -11.32 52.11
CA LYS A 231 -17.19 -10.85 52.77
C LYS A 231 -16.99 -9.71 53.80
N ASN A 232 -15.75 -9.39 54.16
CA ASN A 232 -15.40 -8.32 55.09
C ASN A 232 -14.79 -7.11 54.38
N GLY A 233 -14.69 -7.12 53.04
CA GLY A 233 -14.10 -6.05 52.24
C GLY A 233 -12.58 -6.12 52.12
N GLU A 234 -11.95 -7.22 52.53
CA GLU A 234 -10.50 -7.40 52.49
C GLU A 234 -10.06 -8.13 51.20
N PRO A 235 -8.92 -7.78 50.57
CA PRO A 235 -8.45 -8.46 49.37
C PRO A 235 -8.12 -9.93 49.62
N THR A 236 -8.70 -10.82 48.83
CA THR A 236 -8.48 -12.27 48.89
C THR A 236 -7.13 -12.72 48.29
N GLY A 237 -6.48 -11.84 47.52
CA GLY A 237 -5.30 -12.17 46.70
C GLY A 237 -5.66 -12.67 45.29
N GLU A 238 -6.94 -12.88 44.99
CA GLU A 238 -7.44 -13.14 43.63
C GLU A 238 -7.75 -11.82 42.91
N TYR A 239 -7.58 -11.78 41.58
CA TYR A 239 -7.74 -10.58 40.77
C TYR A 239 -8.55 -10.87 39.50
N THR A 240 -9.46 -9.96 39.13
CA THR A 240 -10.31 -10.10 37.94
C THR A 240 -9.94 -9.04 36.89
N PRO A 241 -9.72 -9.41 35.63
CA PRO A 241 -9.36 -8.45 34.58
C PRO A 241 -10.52 -7.49 34.26
N ILE A 242 -10.20 -6.22 34.07
CA ILE A 242 -11.12 -5.21 33.55
C ILE A 242 -11.15 -5.32 32.03
N ASN A 243 -12.27 -5.84 31.51
CA ASN A 243 -12.52 -5.93 30.07
C ASN A 243 -13.31 -4.72 29.57
N TYR A 244 -13.29 -4.49 28.26
CA TYR A 244 -14.19 -3.52 27.63
C TYR A 244 -15.62 -4.09 27.57
N GLU A 245 -16.55 -3.44 28.26
CA GLU A 245 -17.97 -3.80 28.33
C GLU A 245 -18.90 -2.79 27.63
N GLY A 246 -18.33 -1.79 26.95
CA GLY A 246 -19.10 -0.73 26.31
C GLY A 246 -19.67 -1.10 24.94
N THR A 247 -20.62 -0.29 24.47
CA THR A 247 -21.18 -0.40 23.10
C THR A 247 -21.11 0.91 22.31
N THR A 248 -20.61 1.98 22.94
CA THR A 248 -20.52 3.32 22.35
C THR A 248 -19.07 3.72 22.10
N GLU A 249 -18.85 4.58 21.11
CA GLU A 249 -17.53 5.17 20.85
C GLU A 249 -16.97 5.93 22.06
N GLU A 250 -17.83 6.66 22.77
CA GLU A 250 -17.48 7.38 24.01
C GLU A 250 -16.97 6.42 25.10
N SER A 251 -17.67 5.31 25.34
CA SER A 251 -17.21 4.30 26.31
C SER A 251 -15.89 3.67 25.91
N ARG A 252 -15.62 3.53 24.61
CA ARG A 252 -14.34 3.02 24.10
C ARG A 252 -13.22 4.04 24.32
N GLU A 253 -13.46 5.32 24.02
CA GLU A 253 -12.49 6.39 24.28
C GLU A 253 -12.13 6.50 25.77
N LEU A 254 -13.12 6.35 26.66
CA LEU A 254 -12.90 6.38 28.10
C LEU A 254 -12.15 5.15 28.61
N PHE A 255 -12.46 3.96 28.09
CA PHE A 255 -11.72 2.73 28.39
C PHE A 255 -10.26 2.85 27.96
N ASP A 256 -10.02 3.27 26.72
CA ASP A 256 -8.67 3.40 26.16
C ASP A 256 -7.87 4.47 26.93
N TYR A 257 -8.49 5.58 27.33
CA TYR A 257 -7.86 6.61 28.18
C TYR A 257 -7.49 6.07 29.57
N ALA A 258 -8.41 5.38 30.24
CA ALA A 258 -8.17 4.78 31.55
C ALA A 258 -7.07 3.73 31.50
N MET A 259 -7.09 2.87 30.47
CA MET A 259 -6.06 1.87 30.23
C MET A 259 -4.70 2.51 29.91
N ALA A 260 -4.65 3.54 29.07
CA ALA A 260 -3.41 4.20 28.68
C ALA A 260 -2.71 4.90 29.85
N ILE A 261 -3.48 5.58 30.71
CA ILE A 261 -2.96 6.18 31.94
C ILE A 261 -2.47 5.06 32.88
N THR A 262 -3.27 4.01 33.08
CA THR A 262 -2.91 2.90 33.97
C THR A 262 -1.66 2.17 33.48
N GLU A 263 -1.57 1.86 32.18
CA GLU A 263 -0.41 1.23 31.56
C GLU A 263 0.83 2.09 31.72
N SER A 264 0.72 3.39 31.46
CA SER A 264 1.81 4.34 31.65
C SER A 264 2.34 4.20 33.06
N PHE A 265 1.49 4.45 34.07
CA PHE A 265 1.89 4.31 35.45
C PHE A 265 2.50 2.94 35.75
N MET A 266 1.83 1.85 35.41
CA MET A 266 2.24 0.50 35.81
C MET A 266 3.45 -0.06 35.04
N ARG A 267 3.80 0.48 33.85
CA ARG A 267 5.00 0.10 33.07
C ARG A 267 6.22 0.93 33.49
N THR A 268 7.07 0.36 34.34
CA THR A 268 8.33 1.00 34.77
C THR A 268 9.51 0.57 33.89
N GLU A 269 10.54 1.43 33.78
CA GLU A 269 11.81 1.05 33.13
C GLU A 269 12.49 -0.17 33.78
N LYS A 270 12.29 -0.38 35.09
CA LYS A 270 12.76 -1.57 35.84
C LYS A 270 12.15 -2.86 35.27
N ASN A 271 10.87 -2.81 34.86
CA ASN A 271 10.14 -3.92 34.26
C ASN A 271 10.48 -4.13 32.77
N LEU A 272 10.91 -3.08 32.06
CA LEU A 272 11.29 -3.13 30.64
C LEU A 272 12.74 -3.62 30.41
N LYS A 273 13.67 -3.30 31.33
CA LYS A 273 15.11 -3.61 31.21
C LYS A 273 15.52 -4.96 31.81
N ALA A 274 14.60 -5.74 32.35
CA ALA A 274 14.89 -7.08 32.87
C ALA A 274 15.11 -8.06 31.71
N GLU A 275 16.25 -7.94 31.02
CA GLU A 275 16.80 -8.97 30.16
C GLU A 275 17.02 -10.24 30.99
N GLY A 276 16.02 -11.11 30.99
CA GLY A 276 16.06 -12.40 31.67
C GLY A 276 16.05 -12.29 33.19
N LYS A 277 14.86 -12.32 33.79
CA LYS A 277 14.51 -13.23 34.91
C LYS A 277 13.05 -13.03 35.32
N SER A 278 12.29 -14.07 35.05
CA SER A 278 11.10 -14.48 35.79
C SER A 278 11.31 -14.40 37.30
N ALA A 279 10.57 -13.54 38.00
CA ALA A 279 10.13 -13.74 39.40
C ALA A 279 9.31 -12.56 39.96
N GLU A 280 9.53 -11.33 39.51
CA GLU A 280 8.92 -10.12 40.11
C GLU A 280 7.84 -9.46 39.23
N MET A 281 7.22 -10.20 38.31
CA MET A 281 6.16 -9.65 37.42
C MET A 281 4.79 -9.49 38.10
N ASN A 282 4.77 -9.57 39.43
CA ASN A 282 3.63 -9.31 40.33
C ASN A 282 4.01 -8.28 41.41
N GLU A 283 5.00 -7.40 41.17
CA GLU A 283 5.26 -6.30 42.10
C GLU A 283 4.09 -5.31 42.11
N VAL A 284 3.59 -4.99 43.31
CA VAL A 284 2.64 -3.90 43.52
C VAL A 284 3.34 -2.61 43.11
N PHE A 285 2.85 -1.98 42.04
CA PHE A 285 3.36 -0.71 41.57
C PHE A 285 3.12 0.38 42.63
N ASP A 286 4.17 1.14 42.93
CA ASP A 286 4.10 2.27 43.85
C ASP A 286 4.12 3.58 43.03
N PRO A 287 2.96 4.22 42.77
CA PRO A 287 2.91 5.51 42.08
C PRO A 287 3.67 6.60 42.83
N LYS A 288 4.06 6.38 44.10
CA LYS A 288 4.99 7.26 44.84
C LYS A 288 6.37 7.38 44.22
N LYS A 289 6.70 6.56 43.22
CA LYS A 289 8.00 6.52 42.54
C LYS A 289 7.96 7.02 41.10
N TYR A 290 6.85 7.57 40.60
CA TYR A 290 6.72 7.88 39.17
C TYR A 290 5.86 9.12 38.85
N THR A 291 6.24 9.91 37.82
CA THR A 291 5.44 11.03 37.28
C THR A 291 5.01 10.81 35.82
N LEU A 292 3.87 11.38 35.40
CA LEU A 292 3.42 11.41 34.01
C LEU A 292 3.83 12.69 33.27
N ASN A 293 4.45 12.55 32.09
CA ASN A 293 4.76 13.68 31.20
C ASN A 293 4.38 13.38 29.76
N LEU A 294 3.81 14.35 29.01
CA LEU A 294 3.45 14.09 27.61
C LEU A 294 4.68 13.93 26.69
N ASP A 295 4.79 12.84 25.91
CA ASP A 295 5.77 12.73 24.82
C ASP A 295 5.22 13.34 23.52
N ALA A 296 5.52 14.62 23.30
CA ALA A 296 5.06 15.34 22.11
C ALA A 296 5.58 14.74 20.78
N GLY A 297 6.62 13.89 20.80
CA GLY A 297 7.24 13.33 19.58
C GLY A 297 6.44 12.21 18.91
N ASN A 298 5.54 11.52 19.62
CA ASN A 298 4.79 10.37 19.09
C ASN A 298 3.31 10.66 18.79
N LYS A 299 2.81 11.83 19.20
CA LYS A 299 1.41 12.23 19.09
C LYS A 299 0.82 12.06 17.68
N ALA A 300 1.56 12.42 16.63
CA ALA A 300 1.08 12.31 15.25
C ALA A 300 0.92 10.84 14.81
N ASP A 301 1.91 10.00 15.13
CA ASP A 301 1.89 8.56 14.84
C ASP A 301 0.76 7.85 15.58
N LEU A 302 0.58 8.15 16.88
CA LEU A 302 -0.47 7.54 17.70
C LEU A 302 -1.86 7.94 17.23
N ASN A 303 -2.08 9.21 16.86
CA ASN A 303 -3.35 9.64 16.29
C ASN A 303 -3.63 8.93 14.97
N TYR A 304 -2.62 8.80 14.10
CA TYR A 304 -2.74 8.04 12.87
C TYR A 304 -3.20 6.62 13.14
N TYR A 305 -2.49 5.89 14.02
CA TYR A 305 -2.80 4.49 14.33
C TYR A 305 -4.12 4.31 15.04
N LYS A 306 -4.51 5.23 15.93
CA LYS A 306 -5.82 5.23 16.58
C LYS A 306 -6.93 5.29 15.52
N ASN A 307 -6.83 6.25 14.61
CA ASN A 307 -7.83 6.44 13.55
C ASN A 307 -7.91 5.20 12.65
N ILE A 308 -6.77 4.65 12.23
CA ILE A 308 -6.72 3.42 11.42
C ILE A 308 -7.36 2.24 12.18
N PHE A 309 -6.97 2.01 13.43
CA PHE A 309 -7.48 0.92 14.25
C PHE A 309 -9.00 0.99 14.44
N SER A 310 -9.53 2.17 14.79
CA SER A 310 -10.98 2.39 14.93
C SER A 310 -11.73 2.16 13.61
N LYS A 311 -11.14 2.57 12.47
CA LYS A 311 -11.72 2.30 11.15
C LYS A 311 -11.73 0.81 10.82
N MET A 312 -10.64 0.10 11.11
CA MET A 312 -10.55 -1.36 10.93
C MET A 312 -11.61 -2.09 11.78
N GLN A 313 -11.81 -1.68 13.04
CA GLN A 313 -12.84 -2.25 13.91
C GLN A 313 -14.27 -2.01 13.41
N SER A 314 -14.56 -0.81 12.91
CA SER A 314 -15.91 -0.43 12.50
C SER A 314 -16.30 -0.92 11.11
N SER A 315 -15.34 -1.01 10.18
CA SER A 315 -15.63 -1.24 8.77
C SER A 315 -14.91 -2.44 8.16
N GLY A 316 -14.05 -3.13 8.91
CA GLY A 316 -13.17 -4.18 8.41
C GLY A 316 -12.03 -3.62 7.56
N TYR A 317 -11.17 -4.50 7.05
CA TYR A 317 -9.99 -4.11 6.28
C TYR A 317 -9.74 -5.06 5.11
N PHE A 318 -8.86 -4.64 4.21
CA PHE A 318 -8.21 -5.49 3.22
C PHE A 318 -6.79 -4.98 2.93
N THR A 319 -5.96 -5.82 2.33
CA THR A 319 -4.60 -5.50 1.93
C THR A 319 -4.26 -6.18 0.60
N TYR A 320 -3.19 -5.72 -0.04
CA TYR A 320 -2.60 -6.37 -1.20
C TYR A 320 -1.36 -7.15 -0.75
N THR A 321 -1.23 -8.40 -1.19
CA THR A 321 -0.05 -9.23 -0.89
C THR A 321 0.55 -9.79 -2.17
N ASN A 322 1.87 -9.90 -2.20
CA ASN A 322 2.60 -10.58 -3.28
C ASN A 322 2.72 -12.09 -3.04
N THR A 323 2.18 -12.61 -1.95
CA THR A 323 2.24 -14.03 -1.58
C THR A 323 0.93 -14.74 -1.96
N PRO A 324 0.91 -15.61 -2.98
CA PRO A 324 -0.32 -16.27 -3.43
C PRO A 324 -0.98 -17.13 -2.35
N ALA A 325 -0.18 -17.76 -1.48
CA ALA A 325 -0.69 -18.59 -0.39
C ALA A 325 -1.50 -17.76 0.62
N THR A 326 -0.96 -16.62 1.07
CA THR A 326 -1.64 -15.71 2.01
C THR A 326 -2.99 -15.25 1.47
N ALA A 327 -3.07 -14.87 0.19
CA ALA A 327 -4.31 -14.50 -0.46
C ALA A 327 -5.31 -15.65 -0.63
N LYS A 328 -4.81 -16.88 -0.74
CA LYS A 328 -5.67 -18.07 -0.83
C LYS A 328 -6.23 -18.48 0.54
N ASP A 329 -5.43 -18.36 1.58
CA ASP A 329 -5.79 -18.78 2.94
C ASP A 329 -6.76 -17.77 3.59
N ASP A 330 -6.65 -16.48 3.27
CA ASP A 330 -7.56 -15.43 3.71
C ASP A 330 -7.96 -14.49 2.56
N PRO A 331 -8.82 -14.95 1.63
CA PRO A 331 -9.21 -14.19 0.43
C PRO A 331 -10.13 -13.00 0.76
N GLU A 332 -10.68 -12.93 1.97
CA GLU A 332 -11.49 -11.80 2.40
C GLU A 332 -10.63 -10.57 2.66
N HIS A 333 -9.49 -10.75 3.33
CA HIS A 333 -8.61 -9.65 3.72
C HIS A 333 -7.41 -9.49 2.78
N TYR A 334 -6.94 -10.52 2.08
CA TYR A 334 -5.71 -10.48 1.29
C TYR A 334 -6.01 -10.65 -0.20
N LYS A 335 -5.74 -9.59 -0.97
CA LYS A 335 -5.85 -9.60 -2.43
C LYS A 335 -4.48 -9.85 -3.04
N TYR A 336 -4.35 -10.93 -3.80
CA TYR A 336 -3.09 -11.21 -4.50
C TYR A 336 -2.79 -10.12 -5.53
N ALA A 337 -1.58 -9.56 -5.47
CA ALA A 337 -1.10 -8.52 -6.35
C ALA A 337 0.32 -8.88 -6.81
N SER A 338 0.43 -9.43 -8.03
CA SER A 338 1.71 -9.91 -8.56
C SER A 338 2.69 -8.75 -8.78
N VAL A 339 3.85 -8.80 -8.13
CA VAL A 339 4.98 -7.90 -8.36
C VAL A 339 6.07 -8.71 -9.08
N GLY A 340 6.51 -8.27 -10.26
CA GLY A 340 7.37 -9.09 -11.12
C GLY A 340 8.79 -9.18 -10.62
N THR A 341 9.47 -10.26 -11.02
CA THR A 341 10.88 -10.51 -10.68
C THR A 341 11.84 -10.33 -11.86
N GLY A 342 11.41 -9.70 -12.96
CA GLY A 342 12.28 -9.17 -14.02
C GLY A 342 12.63 -10.11 -15.21
N THR A 343 12.17 -9.73 -16.41
CA THR A 343 12.89 -9.53 -17.70
C THR A 343 11.88 -8.86 -18.64
N ALA A 344 12.34 -8.01 -19.57
CA ALA A 344 11.57 -7.02 -20.33
C ALA A 344 10.13 -7.47 -20.71
N GLY A 345 9.14 -6.82 -20.09
CA GLY A 345 7.73 -6.87 -20.50
C GLY A 345 6.71 -7.39 -19.47
N ASN A 346 7.08 -8.15 -18.44
CA ASN A 346 6.08 -9.05 -17.85
C ASN A 346 5.55 -8.89 -16.43
N VAL A 347 6.04 -8.04 -15.52
CA VAL A 347 5.15 -7.62 -14.40
C VAL A 347 5.59 -6.32 -13.73
N GLN A 348 4.81 -5.26 -13.98
CA GLN A 348 4.64 -4.07 -13.12
C GLN A 348 3.25 -3.48 -13.41
N LYS A 349 2.19 -4.27 -13.21
CA LYS A 349 0.79 -3.80 -13.25
C LYS A 349 0.06 -4.20 -11.98
N SER A 350 0.66 -3.86 -10.83
CA SER A 350 0.10 -4.15 -9.52
C SER A 350 -0.06 -2.84 -8.75
N PRO A 351 -1.17 -2.66 -8.01
CA PRO A 351 -1.36 -1.48 -7.16
C PRO A 351 -0.20 -1.23 -6.19
N LEU A 352 0.53 -2.29 -5.79
CA LEU A 352 1.68 -2.21 -4.87
C LEU A 352 2.92 -1.52 -5.43
N LYS A 353 3.05 -1.43 -6.76
CA LYS A 353 4.29 -0.94 -7.42
C LYS A 353 4.03 0.01 -8.58
N ASP A 354 2.83 -0.02 -9.15
CA ASP A 354 2.44 0.80 -10.29
C ASP A 354 1.39 1.82 -9.84
N ASN A 355 1.82 3.08 -9.73
CA ASN A 355 0.95 4.20 -9.38
C ASN A 355 -0.21 4.33 -10.37
N THR A 356 0.02 4.07 -11.67
CA THR A 356 -1.03 4.18 -12.68
C THR A 356 -2.17 3.19 -12.44
N VAL A 357 -1.86 1.96 -12.00
CA VAL A 357 -2.89 0.96 -11.66
C VAL A 357 -3.65 1.36 -10.41
N PHE A 358 -2.96 1.90 -9.40
CA PHE A 358 -3.60 2.38 -8.17
C PHE A 358 -4.50 3.60 -8.43
N GLU A 359 -4.02 4.55 -9.22
CA GLU A 359 -4.77 5.74 -9.64
C GLU A 359 -5.99 5.38 -10.51
N ALA A 360 -5.83 4.43 -11.44
CA ALA A 360 -6.95 3.94 -12.26
C ALA A 360 -8.07 3.37 -11.38
N ALA A 361 -7.72 2.62 -10.34
CA ALA A 361 -8.68 2.07 -9.39
C ALA A 361 -9.41 3.16 -8.57
N LEU A 362 -8.77 4.31 -8.33
CA LEU A 362 -9.44 5.47 -7.72
C LEU A 362 -10.35 6.19 -8.72
N ARG A 363 -9.94 6.29 -9.99
CA ARG A 363 -10.71 6.94 -11.06
C ARG A 363 -11.94 6.13 -11.47
N ASP A 364 -11.83 4.81 -11.51
CA ASP A 364 -12.95 3.91 -11.84
C ASP A 364 -13.90 3.63 -10.66
N GLY A 365 -13.53 4.07 -9.45
CA GLY A 365 -14.32 3.96 -8.23
C GLY A 365 -14.28 2.58 -7.56
N SER A 366 -13.44 1.65 -8.04
CA SER A 366 -13.17 0.39 -7.35
C SER A 366 -12.48 0.60 -6.01
N LEU A 367 -11.70 1.69 -5.90
CA LEU A 367 -11.19 2.26 -4.67
C LEU A 367 -11.81 3.65 -4.45
N ARG A 368 -12.02 4.00 -3.18
CA ARG A 368 -12.66 5.26 -2.75
C ARG A 368 -11.77 5.97 -1.76
N LEU A 369 -11.88 7.30 -1.71
CA LEU A 369 -11.13 8.13 -0.78
C LEU A 369 -11.99 8.55 0.40
N GLU A 370 -11.41 8.47 1.59
CA GLU A 370 -11.95 9.11 2.78
C GLU A 370 -10.84 9.90 3.48
N TYR A 371 -11.21 10.98 4.17
CA TYR A 371 -10.30 11.73 5.02
C TYR A 371 -10.83 11.78 6.45
N TYR A 372 -9.93 11.82 7.43
CA TYR A 372 -10.30 11.96 8.83
C TYR A 372 -10.72 13.41 9.12
N SER A 373 -11.97 13.60 9.53
CA SER A 373 -12.48 14.90 9.96
C SER A 373 -12.27 15.08 11.46
N THR A 374 -11.43 16.05 11.85
CA THR A 374 -11.20 16.36 13.27
C THR A 374 -12.45 16.91 13.96
N THR A 375 -13.34 17.58 13.22
CA THR A 375 -14.60 18.11 13.75
C THR A 375 -15.59 17.00 14.11
N SER A 376 -15.74 16.02 13.22
CA SER A 376 -16.72 14.94 13.40
C SER A 376 -16.10 13.65 13.93
N LYS A 377 -14.80 13.68 14.28
CA LYS A 377 -13.99 12.56 14.76
C LYS A 377 -14.18 11.26 13.95
N SER A 378 -14.43 11.37 12.66
CA SER A 378 -14.77 10.23 11.80
C SER A 378 -14.26 10.44 10.39
N PHE A 379 -14.07 9.32 9.68
CA PHE A 379 -13.73 9.37 8.26
C PHE A 379 -14.94 9.83 7.42
N LYS A 380 -14.69 10.74 6.49
CA LYS A 380 -15.67 11.26 5.54
C LYS A 380 -15.23 10.96 4.12
N THR A 381 -16.15 10.45 3.32
CA THR A 381 -15.93 10.25 1.89
C THR A 381 -15.60 11.56 1.20
N THR A 382 -14.65 11.49 0.27
CA THR A 382 -14.28 12.57 -0.63
C THR A 382 -14.02 11.99 -2.02
N THR A 383 -13.86 12.86 -3.01
CA THR A 383 -13.53 12.49 -4.39
C THR A 383 -12.30 13.26 -4.86
N ILE A 384 -11.66 12.76 -5.92
CA ILE A 384 -10.52 13.42 -6.57
C ILE A 384 -10.86 14.87 -6.95
N SER A 385 -12.09 15.11 -7.41
CA SER A 385 -12.55 16.42 -7.87
C SER A 385 -12.99 17.37 -6.75
N GLU A 386 -13.42 16.86 -5.60
CA GLU A 386 -13.91 17.68 -4.49
C GLU A 386 -12.81 18.05 -3.49
N ASP A 387 -11.72 17.29 -3.44
CA ASP A 387 -10.66 17.51 -2.47
C ASP A 387 -9.61 18.52 -2.93
N ASN A 388 -9.51 19.64 -2.22
CA ASN A 388 -8.53 20.70 -2.49
C ASN A 388 -7.06 20.32 -2.24
N CYS A 389 -6.79 19.21 -1.57
CA CYS A 389 -5.44 18.69 -1.33
C CYS A 389 -5.00 17.69 -2.39
N ILE A 390 -5.87 17.32 -3.33
CA ILE A 390 -5.56 16.42 -4.44
C ILE A 390 -5.52 17.23 -5.73
N GLN A 391 -4.53 16.98 -6.57
CA GLN A 391 -4.34 17.67 -7.82
C GLN A 391 -4.12 16.69 -8.96
N GLU A 392 -4.68 17.01 -10.11
CA GLU A 392 -4.40 16.34 -11.36
C GLU A 392 -3.39 17.17 -12.14
N VAL A 393 -2.23 16.60 -12.41
CA VAL A 393 -1.10 17.28 -13.07
C VAL A 393 -0.58 16.45 -14.24
N SER A 394 0.07 17.10 -15.22
CA SER A 394 0.70 16.39 -16.34
C SER A 394 1.78 15.43 -15.85
N ASP A 395 1.81 14.20 -16.37
CA ASP A 395 2.87 13.24 -16.05
C ASP A 395 4.11 13.49 -16.93
N GLU A 396 4.94 14.44 -16.51
CA GLU A 396 6.17 14.81 -17.23
C GLU A 396 7.12 13.62 -17.46
N ARG A 397 7.13 12.61 -16.56
CA ARG A 397 7.99 11.42 -16.72
C ARG A 397 7.43 10.45 -17.75
N ALA A 398 6.12 10.30 -17.86
CA ALA A 398 5.49 9.54 -18.93
C ALA A 398 5.69 10.24 -20.28
N ILE A 399 5.51 11.56 -20.31
CA ILE A 399 5.71 12.40 -21.50
C ILE A 399 7.15 12.27 -22.00
N ALA A 400 8.16 12.44 -21.14
CA ALA A 400 9.56 12.34 -21.53
C ALA A 400 9.92 10.94 -22.07
N ARG A 401 9.36 9.87 -21.49
CA ARG A 401 9.53 8.50 -21.99
C ARG A 401 8.87 8.30 -23.36
N ALA A 402 7.67 8.84 -23.55
CA ALA A 402 6.96 8.79 -24.82
C ALA A 402 7.68 9.60 -25.91
N GLU A 403 8.22 10.77 -25.58
CA GLU A 403 9.01 11.60 -26.50
C GLU A 403 10.28 10.88 -26.95
N SER A 404 11.01 10.25 -26.01
CA SER A 404 12.18 9.45 -26.35
C SER A 404 11.83 8.28 -27.28
N LYS A 405 10.74 7.56 -27.00
CA LYS A 405 10.28 6.44 -27.82
C LYS A 405 9.82 6.90 -29.21
N TYR A 406 9.03 7.98 -29.27
CA TYR A 406 8.57 8.59 -30.52
C TYR A 406 9.75 8.96 -31.43
N ASN A 407 10.77 9.62 -30.88
CA ASN A 407 11.95 10.03 -31.64
C ASN A 407 12.73 8.81 -32.18
N GLN A 408 12.86 7.75 -31.37
CA GLN A 408 13.53 6.52 -31.80
C GLN A 408 12.74 5.80 -32.91
N ASP A 409 11.45 5.55 -32.69
CA ASP A 409 10.61 4.81 -33.62
C ASP A 409 10.46 5.57 -34.95
N MET A 410 10.36 6.91 -34.90
CA MET A 410 10.29 7.75 -36.09
C MET A 410 11.59 7.68 -36.90
N ALA A 411 12.75 7.70 -36.24
CA ALA A 411 14.05 7.56 -36.92
C ALA A 411 14.18 6.17 -37.58
N ASP A 412 13.73 5.12 -36.92
CA ASP A 412 13.75 3.76 -37.47
C ASP A 412 12.81 3.63 -38.69
N LEU A 413 11.60 4.20 -38.62
CA LEU A 413 10.67 4.25 -39.75
C LEU A 413 11.23 5.05 -40.93
N GLU A 414 11.84 6.21 -40.67
CA GLU A 414 12.45 7.03 -41.72
C GLU A 414 13.60 6.28 -42.42
N ASN A 415 14.40 5.53 -41.66
CA ASN A 415 15.46 4.68 -42.21
C ASN A 415 14.90 3.52 -43.06
N GLN A 416 13.81 2.89 -42.62
CA GLN A 416 13.13 1.86 -43.40
C GLN A 416 12.53 2.42 -44.68
N ASP A 417 11.88 3.59 -44.62
CA ASP A 417 11.30 4.23 -45.79
C ASP A 417 12.36 4.60 -46.83
N LYS A 418 13.50 5.16 -46.40
CA LYS A 418 14.67 5.42 -47.25
C LYS A 418 15.19 4.17 -47.93
N LYS A 419 15.22 3.04 -47.23
CA LYS A 419 15.66 1.76 -47.79
C LYS A 419 14.68 1.26 -48.86
N LEU A 420 13.38 1.31 -48.58
CA LEU A 420 12.35 0.94 -49.55
C LEU A 420 12.37 1.85 -50.79
N ASP A 421 12.64 3.15 -50.63
CA ASP A 421 12.82 4.08 -51.75
C ASP A 421 14.02 3.72 -52.63
N LEU A 422 15.14 3.32 -52.02
CA LEU A 422 16.31 2.86 -52.77
C LEU A 422 16.03 1.55 -53.53
N GLU A 423 15.32 0.61 -52.91
CA GLU A 423 14.92 -0.64 -53.56
C GLU A 423 13.95 -0.39 -54.72
N LEU A 424 12.99 0.52 -54.56
CA LEU A 424 12.04 0.89 -55.61
C LEU A 424 12.74 1.56 -56.80
N LYS A 425 13.66 2.50 -56.54
CA LYS A 425 14.52 3.11 -57.58
C LYS A 425 15.35 2.07 -58.35
N LYS A 426 15.86 1.05 -57.64
CA LYS A 426 16.62 -0.03 -58.26
C LYS A 426 15.70 -0.88 -59.15
N LEU A 427 14.51 -1.24 -58.68
CA LEU A 427 13.53 -1.96 -59.48
C LEU A 427 13.10 -1.19 -60.72
N ASP A 428 12.88 0.13 -60.62
CA ASP A 428 12.54 0.99 -61.78
C ASP A 428 13.67 0.99 -62.83
N THR A 429 14.92 1.05 -62.36
CA THR A 429 16.09 0.98 -63.23
C THR A 429 16.18 -0.38 -63.93
N GLU A 430 15.97 -1.47 -63.18
CA GLU A 430 15.93 -2.84 -63.73
C GLU A 430 14.77 -3.03 -64.72
N HIS A 431 13.59 -2.51 -64.41
CA HIS A 431 12.42 -2.55 -65.28
C HIS A 431 12.70 -1.86 -66.61
N SER A 432 13.26 -0.64 -66.57
CA SER A 432 13.63 0.12 -67.77
C SER A 432 14.64 -0.62 -68.65
N ALA A 433 15.63 -1.27 -68.02
CA ALA A 433 16.61 -2.10 -68.73
C ALA A 433 15.97 -3.35 -69.36
N LEU A 434 15.12 -4.06 -68.62
CA LEU A 434 14.40 -5.24 -69.10
C LEU A 434 13.41 -4.90 -70.21
N GLN A 435 12.72 -3.77 -70.11
CA GLN A 435 11.80 -3.28 -71.15
C GLN A 435 12.56 -2.98 -72.44
N THR A 436 13.72 -2.32 -72.33
CA THR A 436 14.59 -2.07 -73.50
C THR A 436 15.07 -3.40 -74.13
N GLU A 437 15.44 -4.38 -73.31
CA GLU A 437 15.82 -5.72 -73.80
C GLU A 437 14.64 -6.43 -74.47
N TYR A 438 13.45 -6.36 -73.88
CA TYR A 438 12.21 -6.92 -74.40
C TYR A 438 11.89 -6.34 -75.78
N ASP A 439 11.89 -5.01 -75.93
CA ASP A 439 11.58 -4.34 -77.20
C ASP A 439 12.61 -4.69 -78.28
N SER A 440 13.89 -4.81 -77.91
CA SER A 440 14.95 -5.25 -78.82
C SER A 440 14.73 -6.69 -79.31
N VAL A 441 14.46 -7.62 -78.40
CA VAL A 441 14.23 -9.04 -78.73
C VAL A 441 12.93 -9.20 -79.52
N LYS A 442 11.86 -8.51 -79.15
CA LYS A 442 10.58 -8.48 -79.86
C LYS A 442 10.76 -8.02 -81.31
N ASN A 443 11.49 -6.93 -81.53
CA ASN A 443 11.79 -6.46 -82.88
C ASN A 443 12.55 -7.49 -83.72
N VAL A 444 13.45 -8.27 -83.13
CA VAL A 444 14.16 -9.37 -83.82
C VAL A 444 13.21 -10.52 -84.15
N VAL A 445 12.32 -10.89 -83.23
CA VAL A 445 11.28 -11.90 -83.48
C VAL A 445 10.37 -11.46 -84.63
N ASP A 446 9.86 -10.22 -84.58
CA ASP A 446 8.94 -9.66 -85.58
C ASP A 446 9.59 -9.68 -86.99
N LYS A 447 10.85 -9.26 -87.12
CA LYS A 447 11.61 -9.32 -88.39
C LYS A 447 11.83 -10.74 -88.91
N ASN A 448 12.09 -11.70 -88.01
CA ASN A 448 12.30 -13.09 -88.39
C ASN A 448 11.00 -13.74 -88.87
N VAL A 449 9.87 -13.41 -88.23
CA VAL A 449 8.54 -13.84 -88.65
C VAL A 449 8.22 -13.26 -90.03
N GLU A 450 8.39 -11.95 -90.23
CA GLU A 450 8.13 -11.30 -91.51
C GLU A 450 9.00 -11.89 -92.65
N SER A 451 10.28 -12.13 -92.37
CA SER A 451 11.20 -12.74 -93.33
C SER A 451 10.81 -14.18 -93.67
N SER A 452 10.34 -14.95 -92.69
CA SER A 452 9.82 -16.31 -92.90
C SER A 452 8.55 -16.29 -93.75
N PHE A 453 7.62 -15.36 -93.48
CA PHE A 453 6.41 -15.17 -94.29
C PHE A 453 6.73 -14.79 -95.74
N LYS A 454 7.71 -13.92 -96.00
CA LYS A 454 8.14 -13.55 -97.36
C LYS A 454 8.87 -14.67 -98.12
N THR A 455 9.41 -15.66 -97.41
CA THR A 455 10.17 -16.77 -98.01
C THR A 455 9.29 -17.99 -98.32
N PHE A 456 8.19 -18.15 -97.58
CA PHE A 456 7.31 -19.32 -97.66
C PHE A 456 5.85 -19.02 -98.06
N GLY A 457 5.45 -17.75 -98.12
CA GLY A 457 4.22 -17.28 -98.78
C GLY A 457 4.57 -16.63 -100.10
#